data_AF-A0A6A5EV52-F1
#
_entry.id   AF-A0A6A5EV52-F1
#
_cell.length_a   1.000
_cell.length_b   1.000
_cell.length_c   1.000
_cell.angle_alpha   90.00
_cell.angle_beta   90.00
_cell.angle_gamma   90.00
#
_symmetry.space_group_name_H-M   'P 1'
#
loop_
_entity.id
_entity.type
_entity.pdbx_description
1 polymer ?
#
loop_
_entity_poly.entity_id
_entity_poly.type
_entity_poly.pdbx_seq_one_letter_code
_entity_poly.pdbx_strand_id
1 'polypeptide(L)'
;MEEQLQMQQGFLEKFTTSPAFLKTSRLGSYRFTFPLEELLEAYSKQFCSGDKPVMKVFKTSLYIQEVNYVVLVHSPDQDQFSDYPLLKDQPDTVCTYRDGCFIWRPEAMSETHRYELIVGPDQMEVKELSRSQTELYVWDNVSIALHVPNKQVLHFDAGRLRENLKFCSEGYPGLHGATFPTAEELVNELWPGHPSPLEKDE
;
A
#
# COMPACT_ATOMS: atom_id res chain seq x y z
N MET A 1 -0.61 3.71 -25.90
CA MET A 1 0.12 3.44 -24.65
C MET A 1 -0.81 3.62 -23.45
N GLU A 2 -1.58 4.71 -23.38
CA GLU A 2 -2.64 4.90 -22.34
C GLU A 2 -3.78 3.88 -22.42
N GLU A 3 -4.27 3.51 -23.61
CA GLU A 3 -5.32 2.48 -23.74
C GLU A 3 -4.88 1.09 -23.25
N GLN A 4 -3.61 0.70 -23.48
CA GLN A 4 -3.07 -0.56 -22.98
C GLN A 4 -2.94 -0.55 -21.45
N LEU A 5 -2.57 0.59 -20.85
CA LEU A 5 -2.48 0.79 -19.41
C LEU A 5 -3.87 0.73 -18.73
N GLN A 6 -4.90 1.35 -19.32
CA GLN A 6 -6.27 1.28 -18.81
C GLN A 6 -6.85 -0.13 -18.91
N MET A 7 -6.59 -0.85 -20.01
CA MET A 7 -7.02 -2.25 -20.16
C MET A 7 -6.32 -3.17 -19.16
N GLN A 8 -5.07 -2.88 -18.79
CA GLN A 8 -4.30 -3.63 -17.79
C GLN A 8 -4.76 -3.37 -16.35
N GLN A 9 -5.26 -2.18 -16.02
CA GLN A 9 -5.70 -1.86 -14.65
C GLN A 9 -6.88 -2.73 -14.21
N GLY A 10 -7.95 -2.81 -15.01
CA GLY A 10 -9.08 -3.69 -14.70
C GLY A 10 -8.75 -5.19 -14.79
N PHE A 11 -7.66 -5.55 -15.47
CA PHE A 11 -7.17 -6.92 -15.57
C PHE A 11 -6.46 -7.34 -14.28
N LEU A 12 -5.52 -6.54 -13.77
CA LEU A 12 -4.75 -6.85 -12.55
C LEU A 12 -5.64 -7.03 -11.32
N GLU A 13 -6.72 -6.26 -11.21
CA GLU A 13 -7.70 -6.38 -10.12
C GLU A 13 -8.37 -7.77 -10.07
N LYS A 14 -8.46 -8.47 -11.21
CA LYS A 14 -9.00 -9.84 -11.23
C LYS A 14 -8.00 -10.86 -10.69
N PHE A 15 -6.71 -10.60 -10.85
CA PHE A 15 -5.64 -11.53 -10.46
C PHE A 15 -4.99 -11.20 -9.12
N THR A 16 -5.48 -10.18 -8.40
CA THR A 16 -4.88 -9.72 -7.16
C THR A 16 -5.93 -9.57 -6.06
N THR A 17 -5.62 -10.05 -4.86
CA THR A 17 -6.42 -9.81 -3.66
C THR A 17 -5.60 -9.16 -2.55
N SER A 18 -4.31 -8.93 -2.80
CA SER A 18 -3.45 -8.22 -1.87
C SER A 18 -3.93 -6.77 -1.70
N PRO A 19 -4.01 -6.24 -0.46
CA PRO A 19 -4.43 -4.87 -0.18
C PRO A 19 -3.68 -3.80 -0.96
N ALA A 20 -2.45 -4.09 -1.40
CA ALA A 20 -1.66 -3.21 -2.26
C ALA A 20 -2.34 -2.88 -3.60
N PHE A 21 -3.27 -3.72 -4.08
CA PHE A 21 -3.98 -3.53 -5.35
C PHE A 21 -5.47 -3.22 -5.16
N LEU A 22 -5.97 -3.22 -3.93
CA LEU A 22 -7.40 -3.03 -3.66
C LEU A 22 -7.72 -1.55 -3.40
N LYS A 23 -8.80 -1.08 -4.04
CA LYS A 23 -9.40 0.23 -3.77
C LYS A 23 -10.15 0.27 -2.43
N THR A 24 -10.47 -0.90 -1.88
CA THR A 24 -11.07 -1.04 -0.56
C THR A 24 -10.02 -1.09 0.54
N SER A 25 -10.36 -0.62 1.74
CA SER A 25 -9.44 -0.55 2.87
C SER A 25 -9.97 -1.35 4.06
N ARG A 26 -9.09 -2.18 4.65
CA ARG A 26 -9.38 -2.90 5.90
C ARG A 26 -9.33 -1.98 7.13
N LEU A 27 -8.69 -0.81 7.00
CA LEU A 27 -8.38 0.09 8.12
C LEU A 27 -9.38 1.25 8.29
N GLY A 28 -10.48 1.24 7.52
CA GLY A 28 -11.54 2.25 7.59
C GLY A 28 -11.77 2.96 6.26
N SER A 29 -12.62 3.99 6.28
CA SER A 29 -13.12 4.63 5.05
C SER A 29 -12.26 5.77 4.49
N TYR A 30 -11.14 6.09 5.15
CA TYR A 30 -10.25 7.19 4.76
C TYR A 30 -8.90 6.62 4.36
N ARG A 31 -8.43 6.99 3.17
CA ARG A 31 -7.14 6.56 2.64
C ARG A 31 -6.33 7.79 2.24
N PHE A 32 -5.16 7.91 2.83
CA PHE A 32 -4.14 8.83 2.35
C PHE A 32 -3.20 8.08 1.42
N THR A 33 -3.01 8.59 0.21
CA THR A 33 -2.13 7.99 -0.79
C THR A 33 -1.03 8.97 -1.14
N PHE A 34 0.21 8.68 -0.74
CA PHE A 34 1.37 9.53 -1.00
C PHE A 34 2.40 8.81 -1.88
N PRO A 35 3.15 9.53 -2.73
CA PRO A 35 4.41 9.04 -3.26
C PRO A 35 5.34 8.69 -2.09
N LEU A 36 5.93 7.49 -2.13
CA LEU A 36 6.81 7.04 -1.05
C LEU A 36 8.01 7.97 -0.85
N GLU A 37 8.57 8.50 -1.95
CA GLU A 37 9.67 9.46 -1.89
C GLU A 37 9.30 10.73 -1.09
N GLU A 38 8.11 11.29 -1.31
CA GLU A 38 7.62 12.46 -0.58
C GLU A 38 7.47 12.14 0.92
N LEU A 39 6.91 10.97 1.24
CA LEU A 39 6.77 10.49 2.62
C LEU A 39 8.15 10.35 3.31
N LEU A 40 9.13 9.78 2.62
CA LEU A 40 10.49 9.58 3.14
C LEU A 40 11.26 10.89 3.26
N GLU A 41 11.06 11.83 2.33
CA GLU A 41 11.66 13.17 2.41
C GLU A 41 11.09 13.95 3.61
N ALA A 42 9.78 13.93 3.82
CA ALA A 42 9.14 14.53 4.98
C ALA A 42 9.66 13.91 6.28
N TYR A 43 9.77 12.57 6.32
CA TYR A 43 10.33 11.85 7.46
C TYR A 43 11.80 12.20 7.72
N SER A 44 12.62 12.28 6.66
CA SER A 44 14.02 12.65 6.74
C SER A 44 14.21 14.04 7.37
N LYS A 45 13.47 15.04 6.89
CA LYS A 45 13.53 16.42 7.41
C LYS A 45 13.12 16.54 8.88
N GLN A 46 12.13 15.76 9.31
CA GLN A 46 11.56 15.87 10.66
C GLN A 46 12.25 14.99 11.70
N PHE A 47 12.74 13.82 11.31
CA PHE A 47 13.24 12.80 12.25
C PHE A 47 14.69 12.37 12.00
N CYS A 48 15.27 12.71 10.85
CA CYS A 48 16.64 12.32 10.48
C CYS A 48 17.57 13.53 10.28
N SER A 49 17.18 14.73 10.71
CA SER A 49 17.98 15.96 10.50
C SER A 49 18.33 16.23 9.01
N GLY A 50 17.52 15.71 8.08
CA GLY A 50 17.78 15.78 6.64
C GLY A 50 18.62 14.63 6.07
N ASP A 51 19.12 13.72 6.91
CA ASP A 51 19.86 12.54 6.46
C ASP A 51 18.92 11.47 5.90
N LYS A 52 19.50 10.57 5.08
CA LYS A 52 18.75 9.46 4.49
C LYS A 52 18.28 8.49 5.60
N PRO A 53 16.98 8.18 5.67
CA PRO A 53 16.46 7.19 6.61
C PRO A 53 17.07 5.80 6.38
N VAL A 54 17.24 5.04 7.45
CA VAL A 54 17.73 3.66 7.39
C VAL A 54 16.55 2.71 7.26
N MET A 55 16.62 1.79 6.30
CA MET A 55 15.61 0.75 6.08
C MET A 55 16.11 -0.61 6.54
N LYS A 56 15.29 -1.31 7.32
CA LYS A 56 15.60 -2.62 7.90
C LYS A 56 14.44 -3.59 7.75
N VAL A 57 14.78 -4.88 7.68
CA VAL A 57 13.79 -5.96 7.76
C VAL A 57 13.34 -6.07 9.21
N PHE A 58 12.08 -5.72 9.49
CA PHE A 58 11.55 -5.70 10.85
C PHE A 58 11.03 -7.07 11.27
N LYS A 59 10.06 -7.58 10.52
CA LYS A 59 9.46 -8.90 10.74
C LYS A 59 8.69 -9.35 9.51
N THR A 60 8.49 -10.65 9.43
CA THR A 60 7.50 -11.27 8.55
C THR A 60 6.38 -11.82 9.42
N SER A 61 5.13 -11.53 9.09
CA SER A 61 3.97 -12.00 9.85
C SER A 61 3.01 -12.73 8.92
N LEU A 62 2.65 -13.96 9.29
CA LEU A 62 1.61 -14.73 8.62
C LEU A 62 0.28 -14.51 9.33
N TYR A 63 -0.73 -14.04 8.61
CA TYR A 63 -2.10 -13.90 9.08
C TYR A 63 -3.06 -14.66 8.16
N ILE A 64 -3.54 -15.81 8.63
CA ILE A 64 -4.35 -16.76 7.83
C ILE A 64 -3.58 -17.20 6.58
N GLN A 65 -3.75 -16.52 5.45
CA GLN A 65 -3.08 -16.77 4.17
C GLN A 65 -2.20 -15.58 3.71
N GLU A 66 -2.19 -14.47 4.45
CA GLU A 66 -1.38 -13.30 4.12
C GLU A 66 -0.01 -13.37 4.79
N VAL A 67 1.06 -13.31 4.01
CA VAL A 67 2.42 -13.06 4.49
C VAL A 67 2.73 -11.58 4.32
N ASN A 68 2.75 -10.85 5.43
CA ASN A 68 3.11 -9.44 5.44
C ASN A 68 4.59 -9.26 5.81
N TYR A 69 5.38 -8.73 4.87
CA TYR A 69 6.76 -8.34 5.10
C TYR A 69 6.80 -6.88 5.57
N VAL A 70 7.31 -6.64 6.77
CA VAL A 70 7.35 -5.30 7.35
C VAL A 70 8.76 -4.73 7.24
N VAL A 71 8.87 -3.60 6.54
CA VAL A 71 10.09 -2.79 6.48
C VAL A 71 10.02 -1.71 7.54
N LEU A 72 11.00 -1.69 8.44
CA LEU A 72 11.19 -0.60 9.39
C LEU A 72 12.00 0.50 8.72
N VAL A 73 11.53 1.73 8.87
CA VAL A 73 12.25 2.95 8.50
C VAL A 73 12.53 3.72 9.78
N HIS A 74 13.79 4.04 10.03
CA HIS A 74 14.20 4.78 11.22
C HIS A 74 15.30 5.79 10.93
N SER A 75 15.46 6.75 11.84
CA SER A 75 16.57 7.71 11.81
C SER A 75 17.92 7.01 11.97
N PRO A 76 18.98 7.46 11.26
CA PRO A 76 20.33 6.89 11.39
C PRO A 76 20.89 7.00 12.82
N ASP A 77 20.43 7.95 13.63
CA ASP A 77 20.86 8.14 15.02
C ASP A 77 20.24 7.14 16.01
N GLN A 78 19.47 6.15 15.52
CA GLN A 78 18.74 5.19 16.35
C GLN A 78 19.41 3.81 16.36
N ASP A 79 20.19 3.55 17.40
CA ASP A 79 20.90 2.28 17.59
C ASP A 79 20.03 1.12 18.09
N GLN A 80 18.82 1.42 18.60
CA GLN A 80 17.91 0.41 19.16
C GLN A 80 17.45 -0.65 18.14
N PHE A 81 17.69 -0.41 16.86
CA PHE A 81 17.35 -1.32 15.75
C PHE A 81 18.57 -1.97 15.11
N SER A 82 19.76 -1.84 15.71
CA SER A 82 21.03 -2.36 15.19
C SER A 82 20.96 -3.86 14.85
N ASP A 83 20.28 -4.65 15.67
CA ASP A 83 20.11 -6.10 15.49
C ASP A 83 19.27 -6.50 14.27
N TYR A 84 18.43 -5.60 13.74
CA TYR A 84 17.63 -5.89 12.55
C TYR A 84 18.49 -5.85 11.27
N PRO A 85 18.31 -6.80 10.33
CA PRO A 85 19.04 -6.79 9.07
C PRO A 85 18.73 -5.53 8.23
N LEU A 86 19.75 -4.97 7.58
CA LEU A 86 19.53 -3.91 6.57
C LEU A 86 18.70 -4.46 5.41
N LEU A 87 17.80 -3.62 4.87
CA LEU A 87 17.08 -3.93 3.64
C LEU A 87 18.06 -3.83 2.47
N LYS A 88 18.61 -4.97 2.05
CA LYS A 88 19.56 -5.03 0.94
C LYS A 88 18.85 -5.27 -0.37
N ASP A 89 19.44 -4.72 -1.42
CA ASP A 89 19.03 -4.97 -2.79
C ASP A 89 19.73 -6.20 -3.34
N GLN A 90 19.11 -7.35 -3.18
CA GLN A 90 19.61 -8.61 -3.72
C GLN A 90 18.51 -9.26 -4.59
N PRO A 91 18.87 -10.08 -5.58
CA PRO A 91 17.88 -10.73 -6.46
C PRO A 91 16.80 -11.52 -5.69
N ASP A 92 17.20 -12.13 -4.57
CA ASP A 92 16.34 -13.02 -3.79
C ASP A 92 15.57 -12.32 -2.67
N THR A 93 15.64 -10.97 -2.57
CA THR A 93 14.85 -10.25 -1.58
C THR A 93 13.43 -9.98 -2.10
N VAL A 94 12.45 -10.37 -1.29
CA VAL A 94 11.02 -10.11 -1.53
C VAL A 94 10.75 -8.62 -1.73
N CYS A 95 11.54 -7.77 -1.09
CA CYS A 95 11.42 -6.34 -1.18
C CYS A 95 12.80 -5.67 -1.17
N THR A 96 12.96 -4.60 -1.94
CA THR A 96 14.08 -3.67 -1.86
C THR A 96 13.61 -2.23 -2.09
N TYR A 97 14.46 -1.26 -1.74
CA TYR A 97 14.28 0.14 -2.08
C TYR A 97 15.45 0.61 -2.93
N ARG A 98 15.16 1.10 -4.13
CA ARG A 98 16.16 1.57 -5.11
C ARG A 98 15.60 2.76 -5.87
N ASP A 99 16.41 3.81 -6.04
CA ASP A 99 16.10 4.97 -6.89
C ASP A 99 14.74 5.61 -6.61
N GLY A 100 14.41 5.84 -5.33
CA GLY A 100 13.14 6.44 -4.94
C GLY A 100 11.96 5.45 -4.88
N CYS A 101 12.15 4.24 -5.41
CA CYS A 101 11.09 3.26 -5.62
C CYS A 101 11.24 2.04 -4.73
N PHE A 102 10.11 1.54 -4.26
CA PHE A 102 10.02 0.27 -3.59
C PHE A 102 9.77 -0.83 -4.63
N ILE A 103 10.69 -1.78 -4.76
CA ILE A 103 10.58 -2.91 -5.66
C ILE A 103 10.12 -4.10 -4.83
N TRP A 104 8.90 -4.55 -5.09
CA TRP A 104 8.30 -5.72 -4.46
C TRP A 104 8.28 -6.89 -5.45
N ARG A 105 8.74 -8.05 -5.00
CA ARG A 105 8.83 -9.31 -5.74
C ARG A 105 8.01 -10.37 -5.00
N PRO A 106 6.66 -10.29 -5.07
CA PRO A 106 5.80 -11.26 -4.42
C PRO A 106 5.94 -12.64 -5.05
N GLU A 107 5.88 -13.67 -4.21
CA GLU A 107 5.67 -15.05 -4.64
C GLU A 107 4.23 -15.24 -5.13
N ALA A 108 3.26 -14.61 -4.47
CA ALA A 108 1.87 -14.56 -4.91
C ALA A 108 1.18 -13.25 -4.49
N MET A 109 0.27 -12.74 -5.32
CA MET A 109 -0.48 -11.49 -5.08
C MET A 109 -1.99 -11.72 -4.85
N SER A 110 -2.42 -12.98 -4.88
CA SER A 110 -3.83 -13.37 -4.73
C SER A 110 -3.97 -14.56 -3.80
N GLU A 111 -4.94 -14.46 -2.90
CA GLU A 111 -5.42 -15.51 -2.01
C GLU A 111 -6.01 -16.68 -2.78
N THR A 112 -6.64 -16.40 -3.92
CA THR A 112 -7.35 -17.41 -4.68
C THR A 112 -7.08 -17.24 -6.15
N HIS A 113 -6.53 -18.26 -6.79
CA HIS A 113 -6.35 -18.28 -8.24
C HIS A 113 -7.68 -18.63 -8.92
N ARG A 114 -8.45 -17.61 -9.31
CA ARG A 114 -9.77 -17.75 -9.93
C ARG A 114 -9.78 -17.54 -11.43
N TYR A 115 -8.67 -17.11 -12.01
CA TYR A 115 -8.63 -16.67 -13.40
C TYR A 115 -7.40 -17.23 -14.10
N GLU A 116 -7.60 -17.65 -15.34
CA GLU A 116 -6.56 -18.09 -16.26
C GLU A 116 -6.38 -17.02 -17.36
N LEU A 117 -5.12 -16.66 -17.64
CA LEU A 117 -4.78 -15.80 -18.77
C LEU A 117 -4.62 -16.65 -20.03
N ILE A 118 -5.46 -16.38 -21.03
CA ILE A 118 -5.38 -17.03 -22.35
C ILE A 118 -4.70 -16.07 -23.31
N VAL A 119 -3.49 -16.41 -23.75
CA VAL A 119 -2.71 -15.60 -24.68
C VAL A 119 -2.97 -16.09 -26.11
N GLY A 120 -3.70 -15.29 -26.89
CA GLY A 120 -3.90 -15.51 -28.32
C GLY A 120 -2.89 -14.73 -29.17
N PRO A 121 -2.89 -14.93 -30.51
CA PRO A 121 -1.99 -14.25 -31.44
C PRO A 121 -2.19 -12.72 -31.47
N ASP A 122 -3.45 -12.29 -31.35
CA ASP A 122 -3.85 -10.88 -31.53
C ASP A 122 -4.48 -10.26 -30.26
N GLN A 123 -4.87 -11.07 -29.28
CA GLN A 123 -5.54 -10.61 -28.06
C GLN A 123 -5.25 -11.49 -26.83
N MET A 124 -5.36 -10.88 -25.65
CA MET A 124 -5.31 -11.55 -24.35
C MET A 124 -6.72 -11.62 -23.76
N GLU A 125 -7.12 -12.81 -23.31
CA GLU A 125 -8.42 -13.05 -22.67
C GLU A 125 -8.25 -13.55 -21.23
N VAL A 126 -9.26 -13.30 -20.40
CA VAL A 126 -9.34 -13.81 -19.03
C VAL A 126 -10.49 -14.78 -18.94
N LYS A 127 -10.20 -16.01 -18.50
CA LYS A 127 -11.20 -17.02 -18.23
C LYS A 127 -11.33 -17.25 -16.73
N GLU A 128 -12.55 -17.14 -16.21
CA GLU A 128 -12.83 -17.54 -14.84
C GLU A 128 -12.84 -19.07 -14.71
N LEU A 129 -12.14 -19.58 -13.71
CA LEU A 129 -12.05 -21.00 -13.40
C LEU A 129 -13.26 -21.44 -12.58
N SER A 130 -13.69 -22.69 -12.78
CA SER A 130 -14.74 -23.26 -11.94
C SER A 130 -14.25 -23.45 -10.49
N ARG A 131 -15.18 -23.49 -9.52
CA ARG A 131 -14.85 -23.68 -8.09
C ARG A 131 -13.97 -24.90 -7.81
N SER A 132 -14.13 -25.98 -8.59
CA SER A 132 -13.34 -27.20 -8.45
C SER A 132 -11.92 -27.09 -9.00
N GLN A 133 -11.63 -26.05 -9.79
CA GLN A 133 -10.31 -25.75 -10.37
C GLN A 133 -9.62 -24.59 -9.63
N THR A 134 -10.26 -24.07 -8.59
CA THR A 134 -9.76 -22.90 -7.86
C THR A 134 -8.76 -23.34 -6.80
N GLU A 135 -7.58 -22.72 -6.79
CA GLU A 135 -6.53 -23.00 -5.80
C GLU A 135 -6.41 -21.85 -4.79
N LEU A 136 -6.21 -22.20 -3.52
CA LEU A 136 -5.94 -21.25 -2.44
C LEU A 136 -4.43 -21.10 -2.28
N TYR A 137 -3.96 -19.86 -2.37
CA TYR A 137 -2.56 -19.52 -2.23
C TYR A 137 -2.33 -18.74 -0.94
N VAL A 138 -1.18 -19.00 -0.32
CA VAL A 138 -0.56 -18.01 0.57
C VAL A 138 -0.09 -16.87 -0.31
N TRP A 139 -0.39 -15.63 0.08
CA TRP A 139 -0.14 -14.45 -0.73
C TRP A 139 0.56 -13.37 0.08
N ASP A 140 1.30 -12.52 -0.63
CA ASP A 140 2.22 -11.58 -0.02
C ASP A 140 1.64 -10.16 0.07
N ASN A 141 2.11 -9.44 1.08
CA ASN A 141 1.89 -8.03 1.27
C ASN A 141 3.16 -7.37 1.81
N VAL A 142 3.32 -6.06 1.58
CA VAL A 142 4.42 -5.30 2.19
C VAL A 142 3.89 -4.09 2.92
N SER A 143 4.37 -3.90 4.14
CA SER A 143 4.07 -2.74 4.97
C SER A 143 5.34 -1.97 5.29
N ILE A 144 5.25 -0.63 5.31
CA ILE A 144 6.32 0.26 5.74
C ILE A 144 5.96 0.83 7.10
N ALA A 145 6.83 0.64 8.09
CA ALA A 145 6.66 1.13 9.45
C ALA A 145 7.68 2.25 9.72
N LEU A 146 7.20 3.49 9.84
CA LEU A 146 8.02 4.65 10.19
C LEU A 146 8.17 4.72 11.71
N HIS A 147 9.40 4.67 12.22
CA HIS A 147 9.65 4.87 13.65
C HIS A 147 9.55 6.36 13.99
N VAL A 148 8.57 6.72 14.83
CA VAL A 148 8.40 8.09 15.30
C VAL A 148 8.72 8.15 16.80
N PRO A 149 9.85 8.74 17.21
CA PRO A 149 10.28 8.73 18.62
C PRO A 149 9.34 9.57 19.49
N ASN A 150 9.27 9.22 20.78
CA ASN A 150 8.61 10.01 21.82
C ASN A 150 7.13 10.34 21.57
N LYS A 151 6.40 9.50 20.82
CA LYS A 151 5.01 9.74 20.43
C LYS A 151 4.80 11.07 19.70
N GLN A 152 5.83 11.55 19.01
CA GLN A 152 5.72 12.68 18.09
C GLN A 152 4.80 12.33 16.92
N VAL A 153 4.53 13.29 16.05
CA VAL A 153 3.68 13.14 14.87
C VAL A 153 4.48 13.51 13.65
N LEU A 154 4.38 12.72 12.58
CA LEU A 154 4.90 13.10 11.28
C LEU A 154 3.95 14.12 10.66
N HIS A 155 4.41 15.36 10.54
CA HIS A 155 3.59 16.47 10.06
C HIS A 155 3.62 16.59 8.54
N PHE A 156 2.46 16.94 7.99
CA PHE A 156 2.28 17.34 6.60
C PHE A 156 1.51 18.64 6.55
N ASP A 157 1.67 19.40 5.47
CA ASP A 157 0.78 20.52 5.20
C ASP A 157 -0.67 20.04 5.11
N ALA A 158 -1.59 20.82 5.67
CA ALA A 158 -3.00 20.44 5.74
C ALA A 158 -3.65 20.34 4.36
N GLY A 159 -3.24 21.19 3.41
CA GLY A 159 -3.65 21.10 2.01
C GLY A 159 -3.12 19.84 1.37
N ARG A 160 -1.83 19.52 1.55
CA ARG A 160 -1.24 18.27 1.05
C ARG A 160 -1.91 17.01 1.58
N LEU A 161 -2.24 16.95 2.87
CA LEU A 161 -3.02 15.84 3.43
C LEU A 161 -4.38 15.71 2.74
N ARG A 162 -5.04 16.85 2.53
CA ARG A 162 -6.39 16.89 1.95
C ARG A 162 -6.40 16.52 0.46
N GLU A 163 -5.39 16.92 -0.31
CA GLU A 163 -5.19 16.54 -1.71
C GLU A 163 -4.98 15.04 -1.88
N ASN A 164 -4.28 14.41 -0.93
CA ASN A 164 -3.97 12.99 -0.97
C ASN A 164 -5.00 12.11 -0.25
N LEU A 165 -6.07 12.71 0.30
CA LEU A 165 -7.15 12.02 1.00
C LEU A 165 -8.27 11.61 0.04
N LYS A 166 -8.57 10.31 0.01
CA LYS A 166 -9.74 9.76 -0.67
C LYS A 166 -10.61 8.94 0.28
N PHE A 167 -11.89 8.89 -0.03
CA PHE A 167 -12.81 7.92 0.54
C PHE A 167 -12.56 6.55 -0.11
N CYS A 168 -12.46 5.51 0.70
CA CYS A 168 -12.41 4.14 0.23
C CYS A 168 -13.52 3.33 0.89
N SER A 169 -14.03 2.33 0.16
CA SER A 169 -15.03 1.42 0.74
C SER A 169 -14.37 0.43 1.69
N GLU A 170 -15.16 -0.12 2.61
CA GLU A 170 -14.70 -1.14 3.55
C GLU A 170 -14.19 -2.38 2.81
N GLY A 171 -12.95 -2.76 3.10
CA GLY A 171 -12.30 -3.97 2.60
C GLY A 171 -12.44 -5.13 3.58
N TYR A 172 -12.36 -6.37 3.08
CA TYR A 172 -12.49 -7.56 3.92
C TYR A 172 -11.13 -8.07 4.45
N PRO A 173 -11.05 -8.55 5.71
CA PRO A 173 -12.02 -8.31 6.78
C PRO A 173 -11.96 -6.84 7.23
N GLY A 174 -13.13 -6.24 7.46
CA GLY A 174 -13.26 -4.80 7.69
C GLY A 174 -13.50 -4.43 9.13
N LEU A 175 -12.99 -3.26 9.51
CA LEU A 175 -13.53 -2.48 10.62
C LEU A 175 -14.66 -1.62 10.04
N HIS A 176 -15.82 -1.59 10.72
CA HIS A 176 -16.98 -0.82 10.29
C HIS A 176 -16.58 0.61 9.91
N GLY A 177 -16.72 0.93 8.62
CA GLY A 177 -16.38 2.23 8.07
C GLY A 177 -17.55 3.22 8.13
N ALA A 178 -17.24 4.50 7.93
CA ALA A 178 -18.24 5.53 7.65
C ALA A 178 -18.81 5.36 6.22
N THR A 179 -20.08 5.74 6.04
CA THR A 179 -20.65 5.92 4.70
C THR A 179 -20.06 7.15 4.02
N PHE A 180 -20.10 7.22 2.69
CA PHE A 180 -19.55 8.37 1.97
C PHE A 180 -20.12 9.73 2.43
N PRO A 181 -21.46 9.92 2.58
CA PRO A 181 -21.99 11.20 3.07
C PRO A 181 -21.46 11.57 4.45
N THR A 182 -21.45 10.62 5.39
CA THR A 182 -20.89 10.85 6.74
C THR A 182 -19.40 11.16 6.68
N ALA A 183 -18.68 10.51 5.78
CA ALA A 183 -17.25 10.72 5.64
C ALA A 183 -16.91 12.10 5.07
N GLU A 184 -17.70 12.54 4.08
CA GLU A 184 -17.59 13.86 3.47
C GLU A 184 -17.95 14.97 4.46
N GLU A 185 -19.03 14.82 5.23
CA GLU A 185 -19.39 15.75 6.30
C GLU A 185 -18.22 15.94 7.28
N LEU A 186 -17.63 14.86 7.79
CA LEU A 186 -16.49 14.94 8.71
C LEU A 186 -15.27 15.61 8.08
N VAL A 187 -14.97 15.32 6.81
CA VAL A 187 -13.85 15.96 6.11
C VAL A 187 -14.09 17.46 5.94
N ASN A 188 -15.32 17.87 5.65
CA ASN A 188 -15.68 19.28 5.52
C ASN A 188 -15.64 20.02 6.88
N GLU A 189 -15.98 19.34 7.98
CA GLU A 189 -15.80 19.89 9.33
C GLU A 189 -14.32 20.09 9.69
N LEU A 190 -13.46 19.16 9.31
CA LEU A 190 -12.02 19.22 9.58
C LEU A 190 -11.25 20.16 8.62
N TRP A 191 -11.73 20.34 7.39
CA TRP A 191 -11.13 21.20 6.36
C TRP A 191 -12.17 22.14 5.69
N PRO A 192 -12.79 23.07 6.44
CA PRO A 192 -13.91 23.89 5.95
C PRO A 192 -13.53 24.87 4.83
N GLY A 193 -12.25 25.18 4.67
CA GLY A 193 -11.74 26.09 3.65
C GLY A 193 -11.22 25.40 2.37
N HIS A 194 -11.29 24.08 2.28
CA HIS A 194 -10.77 23.37 1.11
C HIS A 194 -11.79 23.37 -0.04
N PRO A 195 -11.42 23.81 -1.26
CA PRO A 195 -12.39 24.10 -2.32
C PRO A 195 -12.97 22.85 -3.00
N SER A 196 -12.25 21.72 -2.97
CA SER A 196 -12.66 20.50 -3.65
C SER A 196 -13.43 19.56 -2.72
N PRO A 197 -14.47 18.83 -3.22
CA PRO A 197 -15.18 17.80 -2.45
C PRO A 197 -14.30 16.59 -2.15
N LEU A 198 -14.76 15.68 -1.30
CA LEU A 198 -14.05 14.44 -1.01
C LEU A 198 -14.17 13.50 -2.21
N GLU A 199 -13.05 13.05 -2.76
CA GLU A 199 -13.06 12.10 -3.87
C GLU A 199 -13.21 10.66 -3.36
N LYS A 200 -13.81 9.81 -4.19
CA LYS A 200 -13.85 8.36 -3.96
C LYS A 200 -12.69 7.69 -4.70
N ASP A 201 -12.13 6.67 -4.07
CA ASP A 201 -11.20 5.73 -4.68
C ASP A 201 -12.03 4.66 -5.43
N GLU A 202 -12.48 5.00 -6.65
CA GLU A 202 -13.33 4.16 -7.53
C GLU A 202 -12.55 3.34 -8.55
#